data_AF-A0A8J7ACK8-F1
#
_entry.id   AF-A0A8J7ACK8-F1
#
_cell.length_a   1.000
_cell.length_b   1.000
_cell.length_c   1.000
_cell.angle_alpha   90.00
_cell.angle_beta   90.00
_cell.angle_gamma   90.00
#
_symmetry.space_group_name_H-M   'P 1'
#
loop_
_entity.id
_entity.type
_entity.pdbx_description
1 polymer ?
#
loop_
_entity_poly.entity_id
_entity_poly.type
_entity_poly.pdbx_seq_one_letter_code
_entity_poly.pdbx_strand_id
1 'polypeptide(L)'
;MREMREINNQCPMPNAPCPMPNALFSVQYAHARCCSLVLLAHREGLIQLREPLADSSPNFWSVISPNPIPWLNCDGKLRLNHPDERRLIRELVGVVDNIECPDVRGSVKWEKAALNLSQAFENFWCNCRIWGEVKIMSPELAQARLGLLMATGSVLKFVLEENLGSFAPLEL
;
A
#
# COMPACT_ATOMS: atom_id res chain seq x y z
N MET A 1 -31.85 -63.83 -6.55
CA MET A 1 -31.46 -63.04 -5.37
C MET A 1 -30.03 -62.55 -5.57
N ARG A 2 -29.87 -61.40 -6.23
CA ARG A 2 -28.60 -60.68 -6.42
C ARG A 2 -28.91 -59.22 -6.10
N GLU A 3 -28.61 -58.79 -4.88
CA GLU A 3 -28.59 -57.36 -4.53
C GLU A 3 -27.23 -56.78 -4.92
N MET A 4 -27.24 -55.83 -5.85
CA MET A 4 -26.11 -54.97 -6.14
C MET A 4 -26.02 -53.93 -5.01
N ARG A 5 -24.98 -54.02 -4.17
CA ARG A 5 -24.63 -52.94 -3.25
C ARG A 5 -23.90 -51.84 -4.03
N GLU A 6 -24.58 -50.71 -4.21
CA GLU A 6 -23.96 -49.46 -4.66
C GLU A 6 -22.94 -48.99 -3.62
N ILE A 7 -21.67 -48.87 -4.04
CA ILE A 7 -20.61 -48.28 -3.24
C ILE A 7 -20.75 -46.76 -3.37
N ASN A 8 -21.35 -46.15 -2.36
CA ASN A 8 -21.45 -44.71 -2.18
C ASN A 8 -20.04 -44.13 -1.95
N ASN A 9 -19.35 -43.75 -3.03
CA ASN A 9 -18.11 -42.98 -2.99
C ASN A 9 -18.44 -41.51 -2.70
N GLN A 10 -18.77 -41.21 -1.44
CA GLN A 10 -18.74 -39.83 -0.95
C GLN A 10 -17.29 -39.46 -0.65
N CYS A 11 -16.69 -38.71 -1.58
CA CYS A 11 -15.47 -37.97 -1.31
C CYS A 11 -15.73 -37.01 -0.13
N PRO A 12 -14.90 -37.02 0.93
CA PRO A 12 -15.01 -36.01 1.97
C PRO A 12 -14.52 -34.69 1.35
N MET A 13 -15.47 -33.78 1.11
CA MET A 13 -15.15 -32.38 0.84
C MET A 13 -14.32 -31.85 2.02
N PRO A 14 -13.09 -31.35 1.82
CA PRO A 14 -12.45 -30.55 2.84
C PRO A 14 -13.16 -29.19 2.83
N ASN A 15 -14.20 -29.06 3.64
CA ASN A 15 -14.69 -27.75 4.08
C ASN A 15 -13.67 -27.16 5.05
N ALA A 16 -12.48 -26.85 4.55
CA ALA A 16 -11.64 -25.84 5.15
C ALA A 16 -12.12 -24.49 4.59
N PRO A 17 -12.60 -23.55 5.41
CA PRO A 17 -12.73 -22.18 4.96
C PRO A 17 -11.34 -21.71 4.53
N CYS A 18 -11.13 -21.46 3.24
CA CYS A 18 -9.92 -20.82 2.76
C CYS A 18 -9.77 -19.49 3.51
N PRO A 19 -8.72 -19.28 4.33
CA PRO A 19 -8.50 -17.98 4.93
C PRO A 19 -8.10 -17.01 3.81
N MET A 20 -9.06 -16.18 3.41
CA MET A 20 -8.86 -14.80 2.97
C MET A 20 -8.19 -14.51 1.60
N PRO A 21 -8.78 -14.95 0.46
CA PRO A 21 -8.53 -14.32 -0.84
C PRO A 21 -8.79 -12.80 -0.82
N ASN A 22 -9.74 -12.34 0.02
CA ASN A 22 -10.16 -10.95 0.08
C ASN A 22 -9.09 -10.01 0.65
N ALA A 23 -8.32 -10.44 1.65
CA ALA A 23 -7.32 -9.57 2.27
C ALA A 23 -6.13 -9.31 1.35
N LEU A 24 -5.66 -10.35 0.65
CA LEU A 24 -4.58 -10.21 -0.32
C LEU A 24 -4.98 -9.27 -1.46
N PHE A 25 -6.21 -9.41 -1.97
CA PHE A 25 -6.72 -8.52 -3.01
C PHE A 25 -6.83 -7.07 -2.54
N SER A 26 -7.29 -6.82 -1.32
CA SER A 26 -7.32 -5.45 -0.75
C SER A 26 -5.93 -4.82 -0.67
N VAL A 27 -4.91 -5.61 -0.33
CA VAL A 27 -3.52 -5.14 -0.26
C VAL A 27 -2.98 -4.83 -1.65
N GLN A 28 -3.20 -5.72 -2.62
CA GLN A 28 -2.84 -5.51 -4.03
C GLN A 28 -3.54 -4.28 -4.62
N TYR A 29 -4.83 -4.10 -4.31
CA TYR A 29 -5.60 -2.92 -4.72
C TYR A 29 -5.03 -1.63 -4.15
N ALA A 30 -4.73 -1.60 -2.85
CA ALA A 30 -4.12 -0.44 -2.22
C ALA A 30 -2.77 -0.08 -2.88
N HIS A 31 -1.93 -1.09 -3.17
CA HIS A 31 -0.67 -0.89 -3.88
C HIS A 31 -0.88 -0.31 -5.29
N ALA A 32 -1.67 -0.98 -6.14
CA ALA A 32 -1.95 -0.54 -7.51
C ALA A 32 -2.55 0.88 -7.52
N ARG A 33 -3.43 1.17 -6.57
CA ARG A 33 -4.02 2.51 -6.42
C ARG A 33 -2.97 3.56 -6.09
N CYS A 34 -2.00 3.27 -5.21
CA CYS A 34 -0.88 4.15 -4.94
C CYS A 34 -0.09 4.43 -6.23
N CYS A 35 0.23 3.39 -7.01
CA CYS A 35 0.93 3.54 -8.29
C CYS A 35 0.17 4.45 -9.27
N SER A 36 -1.13 4.20 -9.49
CA SER A 36 -1.93 5.02 -10.41
C SER A 36 -2.01 6.48 -9.97
N LEU A 37 -2.13 6.73 -8.67
CA LEU A 37 -2.20 8.09 -8.11
C LEU A 37 -0.87 8.84 -8.21
N VAL A 38 0.26 8.15 -8.02
CA VAL A 38 1.61 8.71 -8.23
C VAL A 38 1.83 9.07 -9.69
N LEU A 39 1.44 8.18 -10.61
CA LEU A 39 1.49 8.45 -12.05
C LEU A 39 0.60 9.62 -12.46
N LEU A 40 -0.60 9.71 -11.88
CA LEU A 40 -1.48 10.85 -12.10
C LEU A 40 -0.84 12.16 -11.62
N ALA A 41 -0.23 12.16 -10.43
CA ALA A 41 0.45 13.34 -9.90
C ALA A 41 1.63 13.78 -10.77
N HIS A 42 2.33 12.82 -11.38
CA HIS A 42 3.38 13.11 -12.35
C HIS A 42 2.84 13.79 -13.62
N ARG A 43 1.79 13.20 -14.22
CA ARG A 43 1.13 13.75 -15.42
C ARG A 43 0.54 15.15 -15.18
N GLU A 44 0.05 15.38 -13.97
CA GLU A 44 -0.56 16.64 -13.52
C GLU A 44 0.46 17.70 -13.07
N GLY A 45 1.76 17.40 -13.13
CA GLY A 45 2.84 18.31 -12.76
C GLY A 45 2.97 18.60 -11.25
N LEU A 46 2.29 17.83 -10.39
CA LEU A 46 2.42 17.96 -8.93
C LEU A 46 3.79 17.49 -8.45
N ILE A 47 4.31 16.45 -9.09
CA ILE A 47 5.64 15.89 -8.88
C ILE A 47 6.28 15.57 -10.23
N GLN A 48 7.59 15.54 -10.30
CA GLN A 48 8.34 15.02 -11.42
C GLN A 48 9.06 13.76 -10.97
N LEU A 49 8.80 12.66 -11.66
CA LEU A 49 9.45 11.39 -11.40
C LEU A 49 10.62 11.25 -12.37
N ARG A 50 11.70 10.60 -11.93
CA ARG A 50 12.73 10.15 -12.85
C ARG A 50 12.13 9.11 -13.76
N GLU A 51 12.16 9.36 -15.07
CA GLU A 51 11.71 8.39 -16.06
C GLU A 51 12.38 7.04 -15.81
N PRO A 52 11.65 5.92 -15.87
CA PRO A 52 12.27 4.61 -15.78
C PRO A 52 13.25 4.47 -16.94
N LEU A 53 14.52 4.14 -16.62
CA LEU A 53 15.38 3.51 -17.62
C LEU A 53 14.66 2.20 -18.00
N ALA A 54 14.42 2.00 -19.29
CA ALA A 54 13.48 1.04 -19.87
C ALA A 54 13.57 -0.43 -19.39
N ASP A 55 14.61 -0.78 -18.63
CA ASP A 55 14.90 -2.14 -18.17
C ASP A 55 14.90 -2.31 -16.64
N SER A 56 14.60 -1.25 -15.89
CA SER A 56 14.50 -1.32 -14.42
C SER A 56 13.06 -1.57 -14.00
N SER A 57 12.83 -2.69 -13.31
CA SER A 57 11.61 -2.90 -12.50
C SER A 57 11.30 -1.61 -11.75
N PRO A 58 10.02 -1.14 -11.67
CA PRO A 58 9.64 0.11 -11.01
C PRO A 58 9.82 -0.05 -9.50
N ASN A 59 11.07 -0.14 -9.05
CA ASN A 59 11.42 -0.51 -7.69
C ASN A 59 11.45 0.69 -6.78
N PHE A 60 11.61 1.91 -7.27
CA PHE A 60 11.42 3.11 -6.46
C PHE A 60 11.07 4.30 -7.36
N TRP A 61 9.90 4.90 -7.17
CA TRP A 61 9.58 6.17 -7.78
C TRP A 61 10.52 7.24 -7.19
N SER A 62 11.57 7.61 -7.92
CA SER A 62 12.49 8.67 -7.49
C SER A 62 11.91 10.02 -7.88
N VAL A 63 11.55 10.83 -6.88
CA VAL A 63 11.10 12.22 -7.10
C VAL A 63 12.29 13.08 -7.52
N ILE A 64 12.21 13.70 -8.70
CA ILE A 64 13.12 14.75 -9.17
C ILE A 64 12.72 16.11 -8.59
N SER A 65 11.41 16.39 -8.58
CA SER A 65 10.84 17.63 -8.05
C SER A 65 9.48 17.35 -7.42
N PRO A 66 9.18 17.86 -6.21
CA PRO A 66 10.06 18.62 -5.33
C PRO A 66 11.16 17.73 -4.71
N ASN A 67 12.38 18.27 -4.59
CA ASN A 67 13.49 17.61 -3.91
C ASN A 67 14.17 18.59 -2.92
N PRO A 68 14.03 18.40 -1.60
CA PRO A 68 13.27 17.33 -0.94
C PRO A 68 11.75 17.53 -1.04
N ILE A 69 10.97 16.47 -0.79
CA ILE A 69 9.52 16.60 -0.57
C ILE A 69 9.28 17.58 0.59
N PRO A 70 8.35 18.54 0.48
CA PRO A 70 8.15 19.59 1.48
C PRO A 70 7.37 19.07 2.70
N TRP A 71 7.96 18.13 3.44
CA TRP A 71 7.37 17.51 4.63
C TRP A 71 7.05 18.52 5.74
N LEU A 72 7.90 19.53 5.89
CA LEU A 72 7.82 20.53 6.96
C LEU A 72 7.30 21.87 6.45
N ASN A 73 6.63 22.61 7.33
CA ASN A 73 6.28 24.01 7.12
C ASN A 73 7.43 24.95 7.52
N CYS A 74 7.24 26.26 7.35
CA CYS A 74 8.22 27.27 7.73
C CYS A 74 8.55 27.29 9.23
N ASP A 75 7.66 26.75 10.07
CA ASP A 75 7.89 26.61 11.52
C ASP A 75 8.59 25.30 11.89
N GLY A 76 9.02 24.49 10.91
CA GLY A 76 9.62 23.18 11.13
C GLY A 76 8.64 22.10 11.60
N LYS A 77 7.33 22.34 11.49
CA LYS A 77 6.28 21.37 11.84
C LYS A 77 5.89 20.53 10.64
N LEU A 78 5.62 19.25 10.87
CA LEU A 78 5.10 18.35 9.85
C LEU A 78 3.77 18.89 9.28
N ARG A 79 3.66 18.95 7.94
CA ARG A 79 2.43 19.42 7.27
C ARG A 79 1.27 18.44 7.40
N LEU A 80 1.58 17.16 7.59
CA LEU A 80 0.63 16.05 7.72
C LEU A 80 0.01 16.04 9.13
N ASN A 81 -1.10 16.75 9.31
CA ASN A 81 -1.76 16.96 10.60
C ASN A 81 -3.14 16.30 10.72
N HIS A 82 -3.73 15.83 9.63
CA HIS A 82 -5.03 15.17 9.64
C HIS A 82 -4.96 13.86 10.45
N PRO A 83 -6.00 13.49 11.22
CA PRO A 83 -6.01 12.24 11.99
C PRO A 83 -5.71 11.00 11.13
N ASP A 84 -6.25 10.93 9.91
CA ASP A 84 -5.99 9.80 9.00
C ASP A 84 -4.57 9.80 8.42
N GLU A 85 -3.96 10.97 8.21
CA GLU A 85 -2.53 11.05 7.83
C GLU A 85 -1.66 10.48 8.95
N ARG A 86 -1.92 10.89 10.20
CA ARG A 86 -1.19 10.42 11.37
C ARG A 86 -1.38 8.93 11.62
N ARG A 87 -2.60 8.43 11.37
CA ARG A 87 -2.89 6.99 11.43
C ARG A 87 -2.09 6.23 10.39
N LEU A 88 -2.08 6.70 9.14
CA LEU A 88 -1.30 6.06 8.07
C LEU A 88 0.20 6.08 8.37
N ILE A 89 0.75 7.20 8.85
CA ILE A 89 2.15 7.28 9.28
C ILE A 89 2.45 6.24 10.36
N ARG A 90 1.56 6.08 11.36
CA ARG A 90 1.75 5.11 12.44
C ARG A 90 1.77 3.67 11.92
N GLU A 91 0.80 3.28 11.09
CA GLU A 91 0.77 1.93 10.52
C GLU A 91 1.99 1.69 9.63
N LEU A 92 2.39 2.69 8.84
CA LEU A 92 3.56 2.63 7.98
C LEU A 92 4.85 2.39 8.79
N VAL A 93 5.09 3.22 9.81
CA VAL A 93 6.25 3.06 10.71
C VAL A 93 6.21 1.70 11.39
N GLY A 94 5.04 1.28 11.89
CA GLY A 94 4.90 -0.04 12.53
C GLY A 94 5.23 -1.20 11.59
N VAL A 95 4.86 -1.12 10.31
CA VAL A 95 5.23 -2.14 9.31
C VAL A 95 6.74 -2.11 9.04
N VAL A 96 7.34 -0.94 8.87
CA VAL A 96 8.80 -0.80 8.66
C VAL A 96 9.58 -1.31 9.87
N ASP A 97 9.16 -1.00 11.09
CA ASP A 97 9.78 -1.51 12.32
C ASP A 97 9.75 -3.05 12.36
N ASN A 98 8.65 -3.67 11.91
CA ASN A 98 8.55 -5.12 11.82
C ASN A 98 9.46 -5.73 10.74
N ILE A 99 9.75 -4.98 9.66
CA ILE A 99 10.65 -5.40 8.58
C ILE A 99 12.10 -5.36 9.07
N GLU A 100 12.53 -4.25 9.65
CA GLU A 100 13.93 -3.99 10.03
C GLU A 100 14.31 -4.60 11.39
N CYS A 101 13.35 -4.72 12.30
CA CYS A 101 13.54 -5.28 13.64
C CYS A 101 12.56 -6.43 13.89
N PRO A 102 12.72 -7.57 13.19
CA PRO A 102 11.83 -8.70 13.36
C PRO A 102 11.92 -9.22 14.80
N ASP A 103 10.77 -9.46 15.42
CA ASP A 103 10.71 -10.10 16.75
C ASP A 103 11.47 -11.42 16.70
N VAL A 104 12.30 -11.69 17.71
CA VAL A 104 13.08 -12.91 17.89
C VAL A 104 12.19 -14.17 17.81
N ARG A 105 10.88 -14.04 18.08
CA ARG A 105 9.89 -15.13 17.97
C ARG A 105 9.31 -15.34 16.56
N GLY A 106 9.64 -14.52 15.57
CA GLY A 106 9.23 -14.69 14.17
C GLY A 106 7.72 -14.59 13.92
N SER A 107 6.97 -13.92 14.80
CA SER A 107 5.50 -13.99 14.85
C SER A 107 4.76 -12.85 14.15
N VAL A 108 5.43 -12.06 13.30
CA VAL A 108 4.76 -10.94 12.62
C VAL A 108 3.63 -11.47 11.74
N LYS A 109 2.40 -11.03 12.02
CA LYS A 109 1.21 -11.41 11.24
C LYS A 109 1.12 -10.50 10.02
N TRP A 110 1.93 -10.78 9.00
CA TRP A 110 2.06 -9.95 7.80
C TRP A 110 0.73 -9.66 7.10
N GLU A 111 -0.17 -10.64 7.00
CA GLU A 111 -1.50 -10.42 6.42
C GLU A 111 -2.29 -9.33 7.16
N LYS A 112 -2.25 -9.36 8.50
CA LYS A 112 -2.93 -8.37 9.33
C LYS A 112 -2.25 -7.01 9.24
N ALA A 113 -0.91 -6.98 9.25
CA ALA A 113 -0.14 -5.75 9.14
C ALA A 113 -0.38 -5.06 7.79
N ALA A 114 -0.34 -5.82 6.69
CA ALA A 114 -0.64 -5.35 5.35
C ALA A 114 -2.08 -4.84 5.24
N LEU A 115 -3.06 -5.61 5.73
CA LEU A 115 -4.46 -5.23 5.68
C LEU A 115 -4.74 -3.95 6.47
N ASN A 116 -4.14 -3.80 7.67
CA ASN A 116 -4.27 -2.58 8.46
C ASN A 116 -3.67 -1.36 7.73
N LEU A 117 -2.50 -1.53 7.11
CA LEU A 117 -1.86 -0.48 6.32
C LEU A 117 -2.73 -0.08 5.13
N SER A 118 -3.28 -1.05 4.40
CA SER A 118 -4.20 -0.82 3.28
C SER A 118 -5.47 -0.08 3.71
N GLN A 119 -6.07 -0.46 4.84
CA GLN A 119 -7.23 0.24 5.39
C GLN A 119 -6.90 1.67 5.85
N ALA A 120 -5.74 1.87 6.48
CA ALA A 120 -5.29 3.21 6.84
C ALA A 120 -5.05 4.08 5.61
N PHE A 121 -4.51 3.49 4.54
CA PHE A 121 -4.37 4.14 3.24
C PHE A 121 -5.72 4.55 2.64
N GLU A 122 -6.72 3.65 2.62
CA GLU A 122 -8.05 3.97 2.08
C GLU A 122 -8.71 5.12 2.85
N ASN A 123 -8.63 5.12 4.17
CA ASN A 123 -9.16 6.22 5.00
C ASN A 123 -8.43 7.54 4.71
N PHE A 124 -7.09 7.50 4.63
CA PHE A 124 -6.29 8.65 4.21
C PHE A 124 -6.72 9.15 2.81
N TRP A 125 -6.86 8.26 1.84
CA TRP A 125 -7.23 8.61 0.47
C TRP A 125 -8.62 9.26 0.39
N CYS A 126 -9.60 8.70 1.11
CA CYS A 126 -10.96 9.23 1.14
C CYS A 126 -11.06 10.60 1.81
N ASN A 127 -10.32 10.81 2.91
CA ASN A 127 -10.49 11.99 3.76
C ASN A 127 -9.46 13.10 3.48
N CYS A 128 -8.29 12.78 2.91
CA CYS A 128 -7.19 13.71 2.71
C CYS A 128 -7.01 14.06 1.22
N ARG A 129 -7.72 15.09 0.77
CA ARG A 129 -7.69 15.51 -0.66
C ARG A 129 -6.29 15.92 -1.10
N ILE A 130 -5.77 15.29 -2.16
CA ILE A 130 -4.51 15.68 -2.81
C ILE A 130 -4.78 16.58 -4.02
N TRP A 131 -5.83 16.25 -4.78
CA TRP A 131 -6.27 16.98 -5.97
C TRP A 131 -7.34 18.03 -5.64
N GLY A 132 -7.71 18.82 -6.66
CA GLY A 132 -8.72 19.88 -6.56
C GLY A 132 -8.15 21.14 -5.93
N GLU A 133 -8.89 21.72 -4.98
CA GLU A 133 -8.52 22.97 -4.30
C GLU A 133 -7.15 22.90 -3.62
N VAL A 134 -6.79 21.75 -3.03
CA VAL A 134 -5.51 21.57 -2.34
C VAL A 134 -4.32 21.69 -3.30
N LYS A 135 -4.42 21.15 -4.52
CA LYS A 135 -3.38 21.28 -5.56
C LYS A 135 -3.10 22.75 -5.90
N ILE A 136 -4.12 23.61 -5.85
CA ILE A 136 -4.03 25.02 -6.25
C ILE A 136 -3.62 25.91 -5.07
N MET A 137 -4.27 25.72 -3.91
CA MET A 137 -4.13 26.60 -2.75
C MET A 137 -3.03 26.16 -1.78
N SER A 138 -2.61 24.89 -1.81
CA SER A 138 -1.61 24.33 -0.89
C SER A 138 -0.79 23.23 -1.56
N PRO A 139 -0.06 23.55 -2.64
CA PRO A 139 0.69 22.56 -3.42
C PRO A 139 1.71 21.79 -2.58
N GLU A 140 2.33 22.41 -1.58
CA GLU A 140 3.28 21.74 -0.69
C GLU A 140 2.61 20.69 0.19
N LEU A 141 1.38 20.94 0.65
CA LEU A 141 0.61 19.93 1.38
C LEU A 141 0.22 18.77 0.44
N ALA A 142 -0.19 19.07 -0.79
CA ALA A 142 -0.47 18.05 -1.80
C ALA A 142 0.77 17.18 -2.06
N GLN A 143 1.94 17.79 -2.19
CA GLN A 143 3.22 17.11 -2.38
C GLN A 143 3.64 16.28 -1.16
N ALA A 144 3.46 16.78 0.06
CA ALA A 144 3.73 16.01 1.28
C ALA A 144 2.82 14.77 1.37
N ARG A 145 1.54 14.90 1.02
CA ARG A 145 0.59 13.77 0.94
C ARG A 145 1.00 12.76 -0.14
N LEU A 146 1.50 13.23 -1.28
CA LEU A 146 2.05 12.37 -2.32
C LEU A 146 3.31 11.63 -1.85
N GLY A 147 4.16 12.27 -1.05
CA GLY A 147 5.28 11.57 -0.41
C GLY A 147 4.81 10.42 0.48
N LEU A 148 3.77 10.65 1.29
CA LEU A 148 3.19 9.60 2.14
C LEU A 148 2.59 8.46 1.31
N LEU A 149 1.92 8.80 0.19
CA LEU A 149 1.40 7.83 -0.77
C LEU A 149 2.51 6.95 -1.37
N MET A 150 3.61 7.57 -1.78
CA MET A 150 4.77 6.88 -2.34
C MET A 150 5.42 5.93 -1.33
N ALA A 151 5.65 6.40 -0.10
CA ALA A 151 6.20 5.56 0.96
C ALA A 151 5.28 4.38 1.28
N THR A 152 3.97 4.60 1.31
CA THR A 152 2.97 3.55 1.51
C THR A 152 3.02 2.51 0.39
N GLY A 153 3.04 2.95 -0.88
CA GLY A 153 3.16 2.06 -2.03
C GLY A 153 4.43 1.21 -1.97
N SER A 154 5.58 1.80 -1.67
CA SER A 154 6.86 1.07 -1.53
C SER A 154 6.81 0.00 -0.44
N VAL A 155 6.23 0.31 0.73
CA VAL A 155 6.12 -0.67 1.83
C VAL A 155 5.12 -1.77 1.49
N LEU A 156 3.96 -1.43 0.90
CA LEU A 156 2.99 -2.45 0.47
C LEU A 156 3.59 -3.39 -0.58
N LYS A 157 4.39 -2.87 -1.52
CA LYS A 157 5.11 -3.69 -2.50
C LYS A 157 6.02 -4.69 -1.80
N PHE A 158 6.87 -4.19 -0.89
CA PHE A 158 7.81 -5.03 -0.15
C PHE A 158 7.10 -6.12 0.63
N VAL A 159 6.02 -5.78 1.36
CA VAL A 159 5.25 -6.76 2.14
C VAL A 159 4.58 -7.79 1.25
N LEU A 160 4.04 -7.39 0.09
CA LEU A 160 3.45 -8.33 -0.86
C LEU A 160 4.48 -9.33 -1.40
N GLU A 161 5.61 -8.83 -1.89
CA GLU A 161 6.62 -9.63 -2.59
C GLU A 161 7.47 -10.47 -1.63
N GLU A 162 7.99 -9.85 -0.58
CA GLU A 162 8.99 -10.47 0.31
C GLU A 162 8.36 -11.20 1.50
N ASN A 163 7.22 -10.73 2.01
CA ASN A 163 6.61 -11.30 3.22
C ASN A 163 5.38 -12.18 2.96
N LEU A 164 4.58 -11.87 1.94
CA LEU A 164 3.37 -12.62 1.58
C LEU A 164 3.57 -13.54 0.38
N GLY A 165 4.71 -13.47 -0.32
CA GLY A 165 5.02 -14.30 -1.49
C GLY A 165 4.05 -14.09 -2.65
N SER A 166 3.51 -12.87 -2.80
CA SER A 166 2.58 -12.47 -3.84
C SER A 166 3.14 -11.34 -4.69
N PHE A 167 2.61 -11.13 -5.89
CA PHE A 167 3.06 -10.03 -6.74
C PHE A 167 2.36 -8.72 -6.37
N ALA A 168 3.05 -7.60 -6.58
CA ALA A 168 2.52 -6.25 -6.40
C ALA A 168 2.13 -5.64 -7.77
N PRO A 169 0.83 -5.65 -8.15
CA PRO A 169 0.40 -5.14 -9.44
C PRO A 169 0.63 -3.63 -9.57
N LEU A 170 1.06 -3.19 -10.76
CA LEU A 170 1.12 -1.77 -11.09
C LEU A 170 -0.28 -1.18 -11.33
N GLU A 171 -1.18 -1.98 -11.92
CA GLU A 171 -2.57 -1.66 -12.24
C GLU A 171 -3.42 -2.93 -12.03
N LEU A 172 -4.68 -2.76 -11.61
CA LEU A 172 -5.69 -3.82 -11.44
C LEU A 172 -6.91 -3.55 -12.34
#